data_AF-A0A3M0WLA0-F1
#
_entry.id   AF-A0A3M0WLA0-F1
#
_cell.length_a   1.000
_cell.length_b   1.000
_cell.length_c   1.000
_cell.angle_alpha   90.00
_cell.angle_beta   90.00
_cell.angle_gamma   90.00
#
_symmetry.space_group_name_H-M   'P 1'
#
loop_
_entity.id
_entity.type
_entity.pdbx_description
1 polymer ?
#
loop_
_entity_poly.entity_id
_entity_poly.type
_entity_poly.pdbx_seq_one_letter_code
_entity_poly.pdbx_strand_id
1 'polypeptide(L)'
;MKRVLLSLLFLPILIQAQTFTRAYEIPVPTIENTGFGEFFAGVDFDGDGNVEIFAVNNMLDQGGAELIPRIYKFEKHGEQWDSVWSYEMFNIPQQNSWGPLIPGDWDKDGKMEAIWCPANNFGTDNPNPPRIIVFEYPGDGSDAMGAPQFGGPVPNATWTITDQDNFEVRPIRIHLTDIDQDGDNEFIFGDRRGNYRFGVISVSDIPDAGTQDITWTLEASGLDQGIAASTIYDAAVMDQSIILFHSDGSVT
;
A
#
# COMPACT_ATOMS: atom_id res chain seq x y z
N MET A 1 -58.21 -28.06 34.45
CA MET A 1 -57.57 -26.99 33.65
C MET A 1 -56.30 -26.54 34.35
N LYS A 2 -55.12 -26.95 33.85
CA LYS A 2 -53.83 -26.48 34.37
C LYS A 2 -53.49 -25.15 33.69
N ARG A 3 -53.40 -24.08 34.46
CA ARG A 3 -52.91 -22.77 33.98
C ARG A 3 -51.40 -22.89 33.80
N VAL A 4 -50.93 -22.88 32.56
CA VAL A 4 -49.51 -22.72 32.25
C VAL A 4 -49.21 -21.22 32.38
N LEU A 5 -48.46 -20.86 33.42
CA LEU A 5 -47.96 -19.50 33.59
C LEU A 5 -46.78 -19.33 32.63
N LEU A 6 -46.96 -18.53 31.58
CA LEU A 6 -45.89 -18.17 30.66
C LEU A 6 -45.05 -17.06 31.32
N SER A 7 -43.94 -17.43 31.95
CA SER A 7 -42.94 -16.46 32.41
C SER A 7 -42.14 -15.96 31.22
N LEU A 8 -42.41 -14.74 30.76
CA LEU A 8 -41.52 -14.02 29.85
C LEU A 8 -40.24 -13.66 30.60
N LEU A 9 -39.16 -14.39 30.32
CA LEU A 9 -37.79 -14.01 30.67
C LEU A 9 -37.37 -12.83 29.79
N PHE A 10 -37.45 -11.61 30.33
CA PHE A 10 -36.74 -10.47 29.75
C PHE A 10 -35.25 -10.65 30.05
N LEU A 11 -34.46 -11.06 29.06
CA LEU A 11 -33.00 -10.88 29.12
C LEU A 11 -32.72 -9.37 28.97
N PRO A 12 -32.05 -8.72 29.93
CA PRO A 12 -31.50 -7.40 29.68
C PRO A 12 -30.39 -7.55 28.65
N ILE A 13 -30.58 -6.98 27.46
CA ILE A 13 -29.50 -6.78 26.49
C ILE A 13 -28.56 -5.76 27.13
N LEU A 14 -27.39 -6.22 27.59
CA LEU A 14 -26.31 -5.33 27.98
C LEU A 14 -25.75 -4.71 26.70
N ILE A 15 -26.29 -3.55 26.31
CA ILE A 15 -25.66 -2.68 25.31
C ILE A 15 -24.45 -2.07 26.01
N GLN A 16 -23.30 -2.74 25.93
CA GLN A 16 -22.04 -2.15 26.37
C GLN A 16 -21.62 -1.14 25.30
N ALA A 17 -21.68 0.15 25.62
CA ALA A 17 -21.13 1.18 24.74
C ALA A 17 -19.63 0.93 24.63
N GLN A 18 -19.15 0.60 23.43
CA GLN A 18 -17.72 0.49 23.16
C GLN A 18 -17.14 1.91 23.21
N THR A 19 -16.46 2.25 24.30
CA THR A 19 -15.71 3.49 24.38
C THR A 19 -14.34 3.27 23.74
N PHE A 20 -14.10 3.94 22.62
CA PHE A 20 -12.76 4.01 22.03
C PHE A 20 -11.94 5.02 22.82
N THR A 21 -11.17 4.54 23.79
CA THR A 21 -10.17 5.34 24.50
C THR A 21 -8.87 5.33 23.72
N ARG A 22 -8.32 6.51 23.40
CA ARG A 22 -6.98 6.61 22.82
C ARG A 22 -5.96 6.00 23.79
N ALA A 23 -5.34 4.89 23.40
CA ALA A 23 -4.35 4.20 24.22
C ALA A 23 -2.96 4.84 24.10
N TYR A 24 -2.56 5.17 22.87
CA TYR A 24 -1.23 5.69 22.56
C TYR A 24 -1.33 6.80 21.49
N GLU A 25 -0.26 7.58 21.36
CA GLU A 25 -0.08 8.59 20.32
C GLU A 25 1.32 8.38 19.72
N ILE A 26 1.41 8.31 18.40
CA ILE A 26 2.68 8.19 17.69
C ILE A 26 3.28 9.59 17.58
N PRO A 27 4.50 9.84 18.07
CA PRO A 27 5.15 11.13 17.90
C PRO A 27 5.56 11.28 16.43
N VAL A 28 4.81 12.09 15.69
CA VAL A 28 5.10 12.35 14.28
C VAL A 28 6.18 13.43 14.10
N PRO A 29 7.06 13.34 13.09
CA PRO A 29 8.03 14.39 12.80
C PRO A 29 7.34 15.74 12.54
N THR A 30 7.95 16.84 13.00
CA THR A 30 7.33 18.20 12.90
C THR A 30 7.08 18.66 11.46
N ILE A 31 7.84 18.14 10.49
CA ILE A 31 7.62 18.44 9.07
C ILE A 31 6.30 17.86 8.56
N GLU A 32 5.81 16.79 9.20
CA GLU A 32 4.56 16.07 8.88
C GLU A 32 3.39 16.67 9.66
N ASN A 33 3.09 17.94 9.37
CA ASN A 33 2.20 18.81 10.12
C ASN A 33 0.72 18.74 9.70
N THR A 34 0.39 17.96 8.68
CA THR A 34 -0.99 17.77 8.21
C THR A 34 -1.49 16.32 8.25
N GLY A 35 -0.60 15.37 8.56
CA GLY A 35 -0.95 14.03 8.99
C GLY A 35 -0.44 12.93 8.07
N PHE A 36 -0.95 11.73 8.29
CA PHE A 36 -0.53 10.51 7.59
C PHE A 36 -1.74 9.83 6.94
N GLY A 37 -1.49 9.17 5.83
CA GLY A 37 -2.41 8.24 5.17
C GLY A 37 -1.68 6.97 4.75
N GLU A 38 -2.33 6.18 3.91
CA GLU A 38 -1.75 4.96 3.29
C GLU A 38 -0.94 4.13 4.28
N PHE A 39 -1.63 3.30 5.07
CA PHE A 39 -0.96 2.56 6.13
C PHE A 39 -1.37 1.10 6.15
N PHE A 40 -0.46 0.28 6.63
CA PHE A 40 -0.75 -1.03 7.20
C PHE A 40 -0.14 -1.11 8.60
N ALA A 41 -0.71 -1.95 9.45
CA ALA A 41 -0.39 -2.00 10.86
C ALA A 41 -0.50 -3.44 11.39
N GLY A 42 0.24 -3.73 12.45
CA GLY A 42 0.18 -5.03 13.15
C GLY A 42 1.01 -6.11 12.46
N VAL A 43 2.07 -5.70 11.77
CA VAL A 43 3.10 -6.59 11.22
C VAL A 43 4.28 -6.70 12.20
N ASP A 44 5.16 -7.66 11.95
CA ASP A 44 6.43 -7.89 12.66
C ASP A 44 7.44 -8.37 11.61
N PHE A 45 7.94 -7.42 10.80
CA PHE A 45 8.81 -7.70 9.65
C PHE A 45 10.17 -8.17 10.12
N ASP A 46 10.70 -7.58 11.20
CA ASP A 46 12.03 -7.95 11.70
C ASP A 46 12.07 -9.14 12.66
N GLY A 47 10.90 -9.66 13.05
CA GLY A 47 10.75 -10.88 13.82
C GLY A 47 11.20 -10.75 15.27
N ASP A 48 11.31 -9.52 15.78
CA ASP A 48 11.74 -9.24 17.14
C ASP A 48 10.59 -9.35 18.18
N GLY A 49 9.35 -9.49 17.69
CA GLY A 49 8.13 -9.62 18.49
C GLY A 49 7.45 -8.29 18.84
N ASN A 50 8.01 -7.16 18.44
CA ASN A 50 7.36 -5.86 18.44
C ASN A 50 6.47 -5.75 17.19
N VAL A 51 5.42 -4.93 17.30
CA VAL A 51 4.52 -4.70 16.16
C VAL A 51 4.84 -3.36 15.51
N GLU A 52 4.71 -3.33 14.19
CA GLU A 52 5.05 -2.15 13.40
C GLU A 52 3.83 -1.58 12.66
N ILE A 53 3.96 -0.31 12.29
CA ILE A 53 3.03 0.44 11.45
C ILE A 53 3.87 1.10 10.36
N PHE A 54 3.46 0.90 9.11
CA PHE A 54 3.98 1.67 7.99
C PHE A 54 2.96 2.70 7.60
N ALA A 55 3.38 3.95 7.39
CA ALA A 55 2.49 5.03 6.97
C ALA A 55 3.21 6.03 6.07
N VAL A 56 2.44 6.70 5.23
CA VAL A 56 2.93 7.69 4.27
C VAL A 56 2.45 9.08 4.66
N ASN A 57 3.29 10.08 4.41
CA ASN A 57 2.93 11.46 4.66
C ASN A 57 1.88 12.02 3.70
N ASN A 58 1.50 13.27 3.92
CA ASN A 58 0.38 13.88 3.24
C ASN A 58 0.66 14.30 1.79
N MET A 59 -0.43 14.58 1.07
CA MET A 59 -0.43 15.01 -0.33
C MET A 59 -0.77 16.50 -0.50
N LEU A 60 -0.52 17.02 -1.71
CA LEU A 60 -0.63 18.45 -2.05
C LEU A 60 -1.92 19.14 -1.60
N ASP A 61 -3.07 18.46 -1.71
CA ASP A 61 -4.38 19.08 -1.57
C ASP A 61 -4.79 19.37 -0.11
N GLN A 62 -4.00 18.91 0.87
CA GLN A 62 -4.23 19.17 2.29
C GLN A 62 -3.42 20.36 2.84
N GLY A 63 -2.53 20.95 2.04
CA GLY A 63 -1.60 22.00 2.46
C GLY A 63 -0.38 21.46 3.22
N GLY A 64 0.34 22.32 3.94
CA GLY A 64 1.48 21.91 4.77
C GLY A 64 2.85 22.06 4.10
N ALA A 65 3.88 21.57 4.79
CA ALA A 65 5.27 21.56 4.30
C ALA A 65 5.69 20.19 3.72
N GLU A 66 4.91 19.15 3.97
CA GLU A 66 5.20 17.76 3.58
C GLU A 66 4.75 17.38 2.17
N LEU A 67 5.20 18.10 1.14
CA LEU A 67 4.75 17.82 -0.23
C LEU A 67 5.42 16.59 -0.84
N ILE A 68 6.69 16.36 -0.52
CA ILE A 68 7.50 15.27 -1.09
C ILE A 68 7.05 13.95 -0.44
N PRO A 69 6.74 12.90 -1.23
CA PRO A 69 6.34 11.61 -0.69
C PRO A 69 7.39 11.02 0.24
N ARG A 70 6.96 10.58 1.43
CA ARG A 70 7.76 9.89 2.45
C ARG A 70 6.98 8.74 3.06
N ILE A 71 7.67 7.62 3.24
CA ILE A 71 7.18 6.47 4.00
C ILE A 71 7.95 6.35 5.32
N TYR A 72 7.25 5.93 6.37
CA TYR A 72 7.79 5.75 7.72
C TYR A 72 7.45 4.35 8.24
N LYS A 73 8.42 3.70 8.90
CA LYS A 73 8.21 2.53 9.78
C LYS A 73 8.19 3.06 11.22
N PHE A 74 7.09 2.81 11.93
CA PHE A 74 6.96 3.03 13.35
C PHE A 74 6.91 1.69 14.07
N GLU A 75 7.69 1.53 15.13
CA GLU A 75 7.74 0.30 15.91
C GLU A 75 7.29 0.54 17.35
N LYS A 76 6.59 -0.46 17.91
CA LYS A 76 6.09 -0.40 19.27
C LYS A 76 7.05 -1.06 20.26
N HIS A 77 7.71 -0.26 21.08
CA HIS A 77 8.48 -0.73 22.22
C HIS A 77 7.69 -0.55 23.53
N GLY A 78 7.03 -1.62 23.99
CA GLY A 78 6.22 -1.61 25.20
C GLY A 78 4.97 -0.73 25.07
N GLU A 79 5.00 0.47 25.66
CA GLU A 79 3.90 1.46 25.59
C GLU A 79 4.24 2.67 24.69
N GLN A 80 5.40 2.65 24.04
CA GLN A 80 5.92 3.73 23.22
C GLN A 80 5.94 3.32 21.74
N TRP A 81 5.85 4.32 20.86
CA TRP A 81 6.01 4.17 19.43
C TRP A 81 7.18 5.04 18.99
N ASP A 82 8.14 4.43 18.29
CA ASP A 82 9.32 5.10 17.78
C ASP A 82 9.34 5.04 16.26
N SER A 83 9.78 6.11 15.60
CA SER A 83 10.08 6.09 14.17
C SER A 83 11.46 5.48 14.00
N VAL A 84 11.51 4.26 13.47
CA VAL A 84 12.74 3.45 13.40
C VAL A 84 13.36 3.43 12.01
N TRP A 85 12.55 3.71 10.97
CA TRP A 85 13.02 3.86 9.61
C TRP A 85 12.14 4.82 8.81
N SER A 86 12.71 5.45 7.79
CA SER A 86 11.96 6.25 6.81
C SER A 86 12.69 6.37 5.48
N TYR A 87 11.94 6.71 4.43
CA TYR A 87 12.48 7.02 3.11
C TYR A 87 11.75 8.20 2.46
N GLU A 88 12.52 9.14 1.89
CA GLU A 88 12.01 10.29 1.15
C GLU A 88 12.25 10.14 -0.36
N MET A 89 11.21 10.35 -1.16
CA MET A 89 11.26 10.29 -2.61
C MET A 89 11.70 11.61 -3.24
N PHE A 90 12.98 11.94 -3.16
CA PHE A 90 13.51 13.22 -3.65
C PHE A 90 13.28 13.50 -5.15
N ASN A 91 13.05 12.45 -5.96
CA ASN A 91 12.79 12.59 -7.39
C ASN A 91 11.30 12.82 -7.73
N ILE A 92 10.41 12.85 -6.74
CA ILE A 92 8.99 13.09 -6.93
C ILE A 92 8.64 14.40 -6.23
N PRO A 93 8.31 15.46 -7.00
CA PRO A 93 8.17 16.79 -6.42
C PRO A 93 7.00 16.87 -5.43
N GLN A 94 5.95 16.07 -5.65
CA GLN A 94 4.82 15.96 -4.73
C GLN A 94 3.92 14.75 -5.00
N GLN A 95 3.18 14.30 -3.98
CA GLN A 95 2.04 13.39 -4.15
C GLN A 95 0.81 14.15 -4.67
N ASN A 96 0.20 13.62 -5.74
CA ASN A 96 -1.01 14.17 -6.36
C ASN A 96 -2.28 13.60 -5.72
N SER A 97 -2.19 12.43 -5.07
CA SER A 97 -3.28 11.83 -4.33
C SER A 97 -2.78 10.70 -3.42
N TRP A 98 -3.68 10.09 -2.64
CA TRP A 98 -3.38 8.87 -1.90
C TRP A 98 -3.21 7.70 -2.86
N GLY A 99 -2.06 7.04 -2.79
CA GLY A 99 -1.72 5.76 -3.35
C GLY A 99 -1.91 4.61 -2.33
N PRO A 100 -1.90 3.37 -2.79
CA PRO A 100 -1.96 2.21 -1.90
C PRO A 100 -0.57 1.82 -1.38
N LEU A 101 -0.55 1.30 -0.15
CA LEU A 101 0.60 0.73 0.53
C LEU A 101 0.17 -0.61 1.13
N ILE A 102 0.87 -1.70 0.79
CA ILE A 102 0.56 -3.04 1.31
C ILE A 102 1.84 -3.76 1.78
N PRO A 103 1.72 -4.69 2.74
CA PRO A 103 2.75 -5.68 3.00
C PRO A 103 2.62 -6.87 2.03
N GLY A 104 3.73 -7.55 1.73
CA GLY A 104 3.74 -8.77 0.90
C GLY A 104 5.07 -9.53 0.99
N ASP A 105 5.09 -10.75 0.45
CA ASP A 105 6.29 -11.51 0.07
C ASP A 105 6.07 -11.85 -1.41
N TRP A 106 6.45 -10.92 -2.28
CA TRP A 106 6.06 -10.92 -3.70
C TRP A 106 6.80 -12.03 -4.45
N ASP A 107 8.11 -12.09 -4.35
CA ASP A 107 8.95 -13.08 -5.00
C ASP A 107 9.12 -14.38 -4.20
N LYS A 108 8.46 -14.49 -3.04
CA LYS A 108 8.34 -15.72 -2.23
C LYS A 108 9.69 -16.20 -1.68
N ASP A 109 10.59 -15.26 -1.40
CA ASP A 109 11.92 -15.56 -0.85
C ASP A 109 11.90 -15.72 0.69
N GLY A 110 10.77 -15.35 1.32
CA GLY A 110 10.53 -15.45 2.76
C GLY A 110 10.90 -14.19 3.54
N LYS A 111 11.35 -13.14 2.87
CA LYS A 111 11.41 -11.77 3.42
C LYS A 111 10.09 -11.07 3.11
N MET A 112 9.84 -10.01 3.85
CA MET A 112 8.62 -9.22 3.71
C MET A 112 8.95 -7.87 3.10
N GLU A 113 8.11 -7.41 2.18
CA GLU A 113 8.22 -6.12 1.53
C GLU A 113 7.09 -5.17 1.93
N ALA A 114 7.46 -3.90 2.04
CA ALA A 114 6.53 -2.79 1.95
C ALA A 114 6.43 -2.36 0.47
N ILE A 115 5.28 -2.62 -0.16
CA ILE A 115 5.01 -2.32 -1.56
C ILE A 115 4.16 -1.07 -1.62
N TRP A 116 4.74 0.01 -2.17
CA TRP A 116 4.14 1.34 -2.21
C TRP A 116 3.91 1.83 -3.62
N CYS A 117 2.74 2.41 -3.86
CA CYS A 117 2.36 2.98 -5.14
C CYS A 117 1.98 4.46 -5.03
N PRO A 118 2.96 5.37 -4.90
CA PRO A 118 2.67 6.78 -4.75
C PRO A 118 1.99 7.32 -6.01
N ALA A 119 0.88 8.04 -5.83
CA ALA A 119 0.18 8.67 -6.93
C ALA A 119 0.88 10.00 -7.28
N ASN A 120 1.85 9.92 -8.18
CA ASN A 120 2.85 10.96 -8.36
C ASN A 120 2.37 12.14 -9.20
N ASN A 121 2.88 13.32 -8.86
CA ASN A 121 2.93 14.43 -9.81
C ASN A 121 4.15 14.31 -10.72
N PHE A 122 4.03 14.81 -11.95
CA PHE A 122 5.13 14.85 -12.90
C PHE A 122 6.03 16.06 -12.66
N GLY A 123 7.33 15.87 -12.76
CA GLY A 123 8.31 16.97 -12.76
C GLY A 123 8.94 17.12 -14.15
N THR A 124 9.45 18.31 -14.45
CA THR A 124 10.24 18.53 -15.69
C THR A 124 11.43 17.56 -15.77
N ASP A 125 12.09 17.32 -14.63
CA ASP A 125 13.24 16.42 -14.53
C ASP A 125 12.85 14.96 -14.27
N ASN A 126 11.56 14.68 -14.03
CA ASN A 126 11.02 13.33 -13.84
C ASN A 126 9.61 13.23 -14.42
N PRO A 127 9.48 13.17 -15.76
CA PRO A 127 8.19 13.11 -16.44
C PRO A 127 7.49 11.75 -16.32
N ASN A 128 8.21 10.71 -15.87
CA ASN A 128 7.67 9.36 -15.68
C ASN A 128 8.21 8.73 -14.37
N PRO A 129 7.74 9.20 -13.20
CA PRO A 129 8.22 8.71 -11.91
C PRO A 129 7.81 7.24 -11.68
N PRO A 130 8.57 6.48 -10.86
CA PRO A 130 8.17 5.14 -10.46
C PRO A 130 6.82 5.12 -9.73
N ARG A 131 5.96 4.18 -10.08
CA ARG A 131 4.61 4.00 -9.51
C ARG A 131 4.46 2.71 -8.71
N ILE A 132 5.44 1.84 -8.75
CA ILE A 132 5.61 0.71 -7.83
C ILE A 132 7.00 0.83 -7.25
N ILE A 133 7.08 0.75 -5.93
CA ILE A 133 8.30 0.88 -5.16
C ILE A 133 8.25 -0.21 -4.11
N VAL A 134 9.32 -0.99 -4.01
CA VAL A 134 9.40 -2.13 -3.11
C VAL A 134 10.58 -1.91 -2.19
N PHE A 135 10.31 -1.93 -0.89
CA PHE A 135 11.34 -2.00 0.16
C PHE A 135 11.21 -3.33 0.85
N GLU A 136 12.27 -4.11 0.83
CA GLU A 136 12.34 -5.43 1.44
C GLU A 136 13.06 -5.33 2.78
N TYR A 137 12.62 -6.15 3.73
CA TYR A 137 13.33 -6.38 4.98
C TYR A 137 14.57 -7.27 4.75
N PRO A 138 15.78 -6.89 5.20
CA PRO A 138 17.01 -7.63 4.90
C PRO A 138 17.15 -9.01 5.56
N GLY A 139 16.24 -9.42 6.46
CA GLY A 139 16.34 -10.72 7.12
C GLY A 139 17.37 -10.80 8.26
N ASP A 140 17.81 -9.66 8.82
CA ASP A 140 18.97 -9.60 9.73
C ASP A 140 18.67 -9.20 11.20
N GLY A 141 17.40 -9.00 11.53
CA GLY A 141 16.90 -8.58 12.84
C GLY A 141 16.95 -7.08 13.09
N SER A 142 17.24 -6.25 12.08
CA SER A 142 17.30 -4.80 12.21
C SER A 142 16.02 -4.08 11.76
N ASP A 143 15.86 -2.83 12.17
CA ASP A 143 14.79 -1.94 11.67
C ASP A 143 14.91 -1.54 10.20
N ALA A 144 15.95 -2.01 9.49
CA ALA A 144 16.24 -1.57 8.15
C ALA A 144 15.21 -2.10 7.15
N MET A 145 14.90 -1.26 6.16
CA MET A 145 14.15 -1.63 4.97
C MET A 145 14.88 -1.08 3.75
N GLY A 146 14.79 -1.79 2.62
CA GLY A 146 15.45 -1.38 1.39
C GLY A 146 16.85 -1.96 1.22
N ALA A 147 17.37 -1.85 0.00
CA ALA A 147 18.71 -2.24 -0.35
C ALA A 147 19.76 -1.26 0.23
N PRO A 148 20.84 -1.75 0.85
CA PRO A 148 21.87 -0.90 1.43
C PRO A 148 22.72 -0.22 0.33
N GLN A 149 22.81 1.11 0.36
CA GLN A 149 23.65 1.88 -0.56
C GLN A 149 24.48 2.94 0.18
N PHE A 150 25.53 3.44 -0.48
CA PHE A 150 26.31 4.56 0.05
C PHE A 150 25.44 5.81 0.13
N GLY A 151 25.19 6.30 1.35
CA GLY A 151 24.35 7.47 1.61
C GLY A 151 22.95 7.16 2.17
N GLY A 152 22.58 5.89 2.29
CA GLY A 152 21.31 5.46 2.89
C GLY A 152 20.68 4.29 2.12
N PRO A 153 19.60 3.69 2.67
CA PRO A 153 18.85 2.66 1.96
C PRO A 153 18.15 3.23 0.72
N VAL A 154 17.99 2.39 -0.31
CA VAL A 154 17.19 2.67 -1.51
C VAL A 154 16.15 1.57 -1.69
N PRO A 155 15.10 1.76 -2.51
CA PRO A 155 14.19 0.67 -2.85
C PRO A 155 14.93 -0.52 -3.46
N ASN A 156 14.52 -1.74 -3.14
CA ASN A 156 15.01 -2.97 -3.78
C ASN A 156 14.57 -3.03 -5.24
N ALA A 157 13.34 -2.57 -5.51
CA ALA A 157 12.77 -2.60 -6.84
C ALA A 157 11.89 -1.38 -7.08
N THR A 158 11.91 -0.86 -8.31
CA THR A 158 10.99 0.20 -8.73
C THR A 158 10.51 -0.02 -10.16
N TRP A 159 9.29 0.41 -10.46
CA TRP A 159 8.75 0.34 -11.81
C TRP A 159 7.80 1.47 -12.14
N THR A 160 7.80 1.92 -13.40
CA THR A 160 6.95 3.01 -13.87
C THR A 160 5.56 2.55 -14.31
N ILE A 161 5.34 1.24 -14.51
CA ILE A 161 4.13 0.61 -15.12
C ILE A 161 3.96 0.94 -16.62
N THR A 162 4.28 2.16 -17.03
CA THR A 162 4.17 2.66 -18.40
C THR A 162 5.50 3.23 -18.88
N ASP A 163 5.76 3.15 -20.18
CA ASP A 163 6.90 3.78 -20.85
C ASP A 163 6.60 5.24 -21.29
N GLN A 164 5.34 5.68 -21.15
CA GLN A 164 4.91 7.00 -21.57
C GLN A 164 5.14 8.08 -20.51
N ASP A 165 5.86 9.13 -20.91
CA ASP A 165 6.00 10.37 -20.15
C ASP A 165 4.67 11.09 -19.97
N ASN A 166 4.48 11.70 -18.80
CA ASN A 166 3.28 12.46 -18.42
C ASN A 166 1.98 11.65 -18.54
N PHE A 167 2.07 10.32 -18.50
CA PHE A 167 0.92 9.43 -18.52
C PHE A 167 0.53 9.04 -17.11
N GLU A 168 -0.68 9.42 -16.69
CA GLU A 168 -1.09 9.25 -15.31
C GLU A 168 -1.76 7.90 -15.07
N VAL A 169 -1.11 7.06 -14.27
CA VAL A 169 -1.69 5.83 -13.71
C VAL A 169 -1.77 6.03 -12.22
N ARG A 170 -2.94 5.77 -11.62
CA ARG A 170 -3.15 5.88 -10.18
C ARG A 170 -3.64 4.54 -9.65
N PRO A 171 -2.72 3.60 -9.35
CA PRO A 171 -3.08 2.38 -8.65
C PRO A 171 -3.91 2.70 -7.41
N ILE A 172 -4.96 1.92 -7.18
CA ILE A 172 -5.78 1.92 -5.98
C ILE A 172 -6.15 0.48 -5.69
N ARG A 173 -6.23 0.14 -4.40
CA ARG A 173 -6.65 -1.20 -3.92
C ARG A 173 -5.83 -2.31 -4.56
N ILE A 174 -4.65 -2.53 -4.00
CA ILE A 174 -3.73 -3.56 -4.45
C ILE A 174 -4.15 -4.91 -3.86
N HIS A 175 -4.09 -5.95 -4.68
CA HIS A 175 -4.05 -7.34 -4.26
C HIS A 175 -2.72 -7.94 -4.71
N LEU A 176 -2.10 -8.73 -3.85
CA LEU A 176 -0.92 -9.51 -4.17
C LEU A 176 -1.31 -10.98 -4.02
N THR A 177 -1.52 -11.66 -5.14
CA THR A 177 -2.07 -13.03 -5.15
C THR A 177 -1.77 -13.72 -6.46
N ASP A 178 -1.64 -15.03 -6.40
CA ASP A 178 -1.63 -15.97 -7.52
C ASP A 178 -3.02 -16.01 -8.19
N ILE A 179 -3.26 -15.15 -9.19
CA ILE A 179 -4.57 -15.04 -9.85
C ILE A 179 -4.76 -16.10 -10.92
N ASP A 180 -3.69 -16.55 -11.57
CA ASP A 180 -3.75 -17.50 -12.68
C ASP A 180 -3.42 -18.95 -12.28
N GLN A 181 -3.03 -19.17 -11.03
CA GLN A 181 -2.74 -20.46 -10.41
C GLN A 181 -1.47 -21.14 -10.96
N ASP A 182 -0.48 -20.34 -11.38
CA ASP A 182 0.82 -20.84 -11.82
C ASP A 182 1.83 -21.03 -10.69
N GLY A 183 1.52 -20.50 -9.50
CA GLY A 183 2.34 -20.62 -8.30
C GLY A 183 3.17 -19.39 -7.98
N ASP A 184 3.14 -18.32 -8.79
CA ASP A 184 3.74 -17.01 -8.50
C ASP A 184 2.66 -16.03 -7.99
N ASN A 185 3.04 -14.84 -7.52
CA ASN A 185 2.07 -13.84 -7.06
C ASN A 185 2.05 -12.66 -8.02
N GLU A 186 0.86 -12.22 -8.42
CA GLU A 186 0.71 -11.04 -9.26
C GLU A 186 0.27 -9.85 -8.42
N PHE A 187 0.84 -8.70 -8.74
CA PHE A 187 0.38 -7.42 -8.25
C PHE A 187 -0.78 -6.95 -9.13
N ILE A 188 -1.94 -6.78 -8.50
CA ILE A 188 -3.18 -6.43 -9.18
C ILE A 188 -3.71 -5.12 -8.62
N PHE A 189 -4.06 -4.19 -9.49
CA PHE A 189 -4.60 -2.89 -9.08
C PHE A 189 -5.76 -2.43 -9.95
N GLY A 190 -6.65 -1.64 -9.37
CA GLY A 190 -7.53 -0.75 -10.13
C GLY A 190 -6.82 0.55 -10.45
N ASP A 191 -7.02 1.11 -11.65
CA ASP A 191 -6.50 2.43 -12.01
C ASP A 191 -7.59 3.50 -11.79
N ARG A 192 -7.43 4.32 -10.75
CA ARG A 192 -8.37 5.40 -10.45
C ARG A 192 -8.45 6.46 -11.55
N ARG A 193 -7.45 6.59 -12.44
CA ARG A 193 -7.57 7.45 -13.63
C ARG A 193 -8.39 6.83 -14.75
N GLY A 194 -8.61 5.51 -14.71
CA GLY A 194 -9.34 4.79 -15.73
C GLY A 194 -8.58 4.63 -17.05
N ASN A 195 -7.27 4.93 -17.07
CA ASN A 195 -6.42 4.81 -18.25
C ASN A 195 -6.11 3.33 -18.52
N TYR A 196 -5.63 2.61 -17.52
CA TYR A 196 -5.44 1.15 -17.59
C TYR A 196 -6.70 0.38 -17.18
N ARG A 197 -7.62 1.02 -16.43
CA ARG A 197 -8.78 0.44 -15.72
C ARG A 197 -8.35 -0.55 -14.64
N PHE A 198 -7.59 -1.57 -15.00
CA PHE A 198 -6.85 -2.45 -14.10
C PHE A 198 -5.48 -2.78 -14.70
N GLY A 199 -4.57 -3.28 -13.88
CA GLY A 199 -3.37 -3.96 -14.35
C GLY A 199 -3.05 -5.18 -13.51
N VAL A 200 -2.43 -6.18 -14.14
CA VAL A 200 -1.86 -7.39 -13.55
C VAL A 200 -0.38 -7.38 -13.88
N ILE A 201 0.46 -7.43 -12.86
CA ILE A 201 1.90 -7.22 -12.97
C ILE A 201 2.63 -8.37 -12.30
N SER A 202 3.60 -8.95 -13.00
CA SER A 202 4.59 -9.86 -12.43
C SER A 202 5.97 -9.21 -12.39
N VAL A 203 6.78 -9.73 -11.47
CA VAL A 203 8.19 -9.35 -11.29
C VAL A 203 9.01 -10.61 -11.17
N SER A 204 10.20 -10.63 -11.76
CA SER A 204 11.06 -11.82 -11.74
C SER A 204 11.70 -12.11 -10.39
N ASP A 205 12.01 -11.06 -9.63
CA ASP A 205 12.78 -11.09 -8.37
C ASP A 205 12.75 -9.70 -7.72
N ILE A 206 12.84 -9.63 -6.39
CA ILE A 206 13.10 -8.41 -5.61
C ILE A 206 14.52 -8.50 -5.04
N PRO A 207 15.52 -7.85 -5.67
CA PRO A 207 16.90 -8.10 -5.29
C PRO A 207 17.31 -7.39 -3.99
N ASP A 208 17.91 -8.13 -3.07
CA ASP A 208 18.56 -7.65 -1.84
C ASP A 208 19.44 -6.40 -2.03
N ALA A 209 20.17 -6.35 -3.15
CA ALA A 209 21.14 -5.30 -3.44
C ALA A 209 20.55 -4.08 -4.18
N GLY A 210 19.29 -4.16 -4.64
CA GLY A 210 18.61 -3.07 -5.36
C GLY A 210 19.19 -2.69 -6.72
N THR A 211 20.13 -3.48 -7.27
CA THR A 211 20.87 -3.15 -8.51
C THR A 211 20.89 -4.29 -9.52
N GLN A 212 20.12 -5.35 -9.31
CA GLN A 212 20.07 -6.47 -10.25
C GLN A 212 19.10 -6.17 -11.40
N ASP A 213 19.23 -6.89 -12.52
CA ASP A 213 18.31 -6.76 -13.65
C ASP A 213 16.97 -7.41 -13.27
N ILE A 214 15.98 -6.56 -13.00
CA ILE A 214 14.61 -6.97 -12.66
C ILE A 214 13.78 -6.98 -13.94
N THR A 215 13.11 -8.10 -14.22
CA THR A 215 12.14 -8.17 -15.30
C THR A 215 10.75 -7.89 -14.75
N TRP A 216 10.15 -6.79 -15.22
CA TRP A 216 8.77 -6.43 -14.93
C TRP A 216 7.90 -6.71 -16.15
N THR A 217 6.74 -7.32 -15.93
CA THR A 217 5.78 -7.60 -17.01
C THR A 217 4.41 -7.05 -16.65
N LEU A 218 3.84 -6.20 -17.50
CA LEU A 218 2.39 -5.96 -17.48
C LEU A 218 1.72 -7.10 -18.23
N GLU A 219 1.19 -8.07 -17.50
CA GLU A 219 0.62 -9.29 -18.08
C GLU A 219 -0.76 -9.06 -18.68
N ALA A 220 -1.56 -8.24 -17.99
CA ALA A 220 -2.88 -7.87 -18.44
C ALA A 220 -3.23 -6.44 -18.01
N SER A 221 -4.13 -5.82 -18.78
CA SER A 221 -4.80 -4.60 -18.38
C SER A 221 -6.18 -4.51 -19.00
N GLY A 222 -7.02 -3.61 -18.47
CA GLY A 222 -8.33 -3.32 -19.03
C GLY A 222 -8.30 -2.39 -20.25
N LEU A 223 -7.11 -1.95 -20.67
CA LEU A 223 -6.93 -1.18 -21.90
C LEU A 223 -7.34 -2.05 -23.10
N ASP A 224 -8.13 -1.48 -23.99
CA ASP A 224 -8.62 -2.14 -25.22
C ASP A 224 -9.51 -3.39 -25.02
N GLN A 225 -9.91 -3.70 -23.78
CA GLN A 225 -10.83 -4.81 -23.44
C GLN A 225 -12.32 -4.42 -23.51
N GLY A 226 -12.65 -3.23 -24.03
CA GLY A 226 -14.03 -2.71 -24.04
C GLY A 226 -14.55 -2.25 -22.67
N ILE A 227 -13.69 -2.19 -21.65
CA ILE A 227 -14.03 -1.67 -20.33
C ILE A 227 -14.06 -0.13 -20.39
N ALA A 228 -15.17 0.45 -19.91
CA ALA A 228 -15.37 1.89 -19.92
C ALA A 228 -14.30 2.60 -19.09
N ALA A 229 -13.60 3.55 -19.72
CA ALA A 229 -12.69 4.43 -19.00
C ALA A 229 -13.51 5.31 -18.04
N SER A 230 -13.23 5.16 -16.75
CA SER A 230 -13.93 5.86 -15.67
C SER A 230 -13.09 5.82 -14.39
N THR A 231 -13.44 6.64 -13.41
CA THR A 231 -12.79 6.62 -12.11
C THR A 231 -13.14 5.32 -11.39
N ILE A 232 -12.12 4.49 -11.10
CA ILE A 232 -12.26 3.30 -10.27
C ILE A 232 -12.15 3.70 -8.79
N TYR A 233 -13.15 3.34 -7.98
CA TYR A 233 -13.15 3.59 -6.53
C TYR A 233 -12.64 2.40 -5.72
N ASP A 234 -12.86 1.19 -6.21
CA ASP A 234 -12.41 -0.02 -5.53
C ASP A 234 -12.16 -1.14 -6.55
N ALA A 235 -11.39 -2.15 -6.15
CA ALA A 235 -11.10 -3.33 -6.92
C ALA A 235 -11.06 -4.55 -5.99
N ALA A 236 -11.59 -5.68 -6.45
CA ALA A 236 -11.52 -6.95 -5.75
C ALA A 236 -10.99 -8.05 -6.67
N VAL A 237 -10.31 -9.02 -6.08
CA VAL A 237 -9.93 -10.28 -6.74
C VAL A 237 -10.75 -11.40 -6.12
N MET A 238 -11.43 -12.18 -6.96
CA MET A 238 -12.22 -13.33 -6.55
C MET A 238 -11.98 -14.46 -7.54
N ASP A 239 -11.42 -15.57 -7.06
CA ASP A 239 -10.89 -16.62 -7.91
C ASP A 239 -9.93 -16.03 -8.96
N GLN A 240 -10.13 -16.33 -10.23
CA GLN A 240 -9.32 -15.80 -11.35
C GLN A 240 -9.95 -14.55 -12.00
N SER A 241 -10.80 -13.82 -11.26
CA SER A 241 -11.54 -12.66 -11.76
C SER A 241 -11.17 -11.38 -11.01
N ILE A 242 -11.03 -10.30 -11.78
CA ILE A 242 -10.85 -8.94 -11.27
C ILE A 242 -12.20 -8.23 -11.40
N ILE A 243 -12.67 -7.66 -10.29
CA ILE A 243 -13.94 -6.95 -10.21
C ILE A 243 -13.65 -5.47 -9.95
N LEU A 244 -14.19 -4.59 -10.79
CA LEU A 244 -13.98 -3.14 -10.71
C LEU A 244 -15.24 -2.43 -10.25
N PHE A 245 -15.10 -1.56 -9.25
CA PHE A 245 -16.18 -0.71 -8.76
C PHE A 245 -15.99 0.72 -9.28
N HIS A 246 -16.91 1.14 -10.14
CA HIS A 246 -16.82 2.41 -10.84
C HIS A 246 -17.45 3.56 -10.03
N SER A 247 -17.05 4.79 -10.32
CA SER A 247 -17.55 5.98 -9.61
C SER A 247 -19.04 6.28 -9.77
N ASP A 248 -19.67 5.71 -10.79
CA ASP A 248 -21.13 5.81 -11.01
C ASP A 248 -21.91 4.68 -10.30
N GLY A 249 -21.21 3.81 -9.57
CA GLY A 249 -21.79 2.66 -8.87
C GLY A 249 -21.96 1.41 -9.75
N SER A 250 -21.56 1.45 -11.02
CA SER A 250 -21.51 0.25 -11.85
C SER A 250 -20.36 -0.68 -11.42
N VAL A 251 -20.48 -1.95 -11.80
CA VAL A 251 -19.48 -3.00 -11.54
C VAL A 251 -19.20 -3.73 -12.84
N THR A 252 -17.91 -3.88 -13.18
CA THR A 252 -17.43 -4.67 -14.33
C THR A 252 -16.57 -5.82 -13.85
#